data_AF-A0A2E0SMS5-F1
#
_entry.id   AF-A0A2E0SMS5-F1
#
_cell.length_a   1.000
_cell.length_b   1.000
_cell.length_c   1.000
_cell.angle_alpha   90.00
_cell.angle_beta   90.00
_cell.angle_gamma   90.00
#
_symmetry.space_group_name_H-M   'P 1'
#
loop_
_entity.id
_entity.type
_entity.pdbx_description
1 polymer ?
#
loop_
_entity_poly.entity_id
_entity_poly.type
_entity_poly.pdbx_seq_one_letter_code
_entity_poly.pdbx_strand_id
1 'polypeptide(L)'
;MAKKKPSERKRPQIGDVIEIPTPEGFAYAWYTHKNEKWGEFIQIFKGLYPEPQSDLSNVLCQPLPYGTFYDLSWSIKQAEVRIVENVPPTEEQQKLPLFKKANCELNSWKALSWALWDGEKYERLDYLKPEYYDLPCLQIPS
;
A
#
# COMPACT_ATOMS: atom_id res chain seq x y z
N MET A 1 -27.08 -13.18 6.97
CA MET A 1 -25.78 -13.86 7.17
C MET A 1 -24.89 -12.95 8.00
N ALA A 2 -24.31 -13.42 9.11
CA ALA A 2 -23.41 -12.60 9.91
C ALA A 2 -22.14 -12.27 9.09
N LYS A 3 -21.66 -11.02 9.14
CA LYS A 3 -20.39 -10.63 8.51
C LYS A 3 -19.26 -11.39 9.22
N LYS A 4 -18.41 -12.10 8.47
CA LYS A 4 -17.22 -12.76 9.01
C LYS A 4 -16.27 -11.71 9.61
N LYS A 5 -15.58 -12.07 10.69
CA LYS A 5 -14.52 -11.23 11.26
C LYS A 5 -13.39 -11.04 10.24
N PRO A 6 -12.67 -9.91 10.24
CA PRO A 6 -11.59 -9.66 9.28
C PRO A 6 -10.59 -10.81 9.20
N SER A 7 -10.14 -11.33 10.34
CA SER A 7 -9.20 -12.44 10.46
C SER A 7 -9.66 -13.79 9.89
N GLU A 8 -10.96 -13.96 9.62
CA GLU A 8 -11.54 -15.19 9.07
C GLU A 8 -11.81 -15.10 7.56
N ARG A 9 -11.54 -13.95 6.95
CA ARG A 9 -11.80 -13.71 5.53
C ARG A 9 -10.64 -14.19 4.66
N LYS A 10 -11.00 -14.85 3.56
CA LYS A 10 -10.08 -15.25 2.49
C LYS A 10 -10.19 -14.38 1.25
N ARG A 11 -11.09 -13.39 1.27
CA ARG A 11 -11.30 -12.42 0.20
C ARG A 11 -11.13 -11.03 0.82
N PRO A 12 -10.15 -10.24 0.35
CA PRO A 12 -9.95 -8.89 0.85
C PRO A 12 -11.11 -7.99 0.42
N GLN A 13 -11.38 -6.98 1.23
CA GLN A 13 -12.32 -5.90 0.92
C GLN A 13 -11.69 -4.55 1.24
N ILE A 14 -12.19 -3.49 0.60
CA ILE A 14 -11.72 -2.13 0.86
C ILE A 14 -11.81 -1.82 2.36
N GLY A 15 -10.74 -1.22 2.87
CA GLY A 15 -10.52 -0.92 4.29
C GLY A 15 -9.76 -2.00 5.05
N ASP A 16 -9.49 -3.17 4.47
CA ASP A 16 -8.76 -4.22 5.18
C ASP A 16 -7.33 -3.81 5.50
N VAL A 17 -6.93 -4.03 6.75
CA VAL A 17 -5.54 -3.92 7.18
C VAL A 17 -4.93 -5.30 7.11
N ILE A 18 -3.81 -5.37 6.41
CA ILE A 18 -3.09 -6.58 6.06
C ILE A 18 -1.79 -6.58 6.84
N GLU A 19 -1.55 -7.66 7.57
CA GLU A 19 -0.25 -7.93 8.16
C GLU A 19 0.60 -8.72 7.17
N ILE A 20 1.84 -8.26 6.99
CA ILE A 20 2.82 -8.80 6.05
C ILE A 20 4.03 -9.26 6.88
N PRO A 21 4.23 -10.57 7.05
CA PRO A 21 5.46 -11.11 7.60
C PRO A 21 6.64 -10.78 6.68
N THR A 22 7.75 -10.38 7.27
CA THR A 22 9.01 -10.06 6.60
C THR A 22 10.17 -10.73 7.35
N PRO A 23 11.36 -10.89 6.74
CA PRO A 23 12.53 -11.43 7.44
C PRO A 23 12.94 -10.63 8.70
N GLU A 24 12.59 -9.34 8.76
CA GLU A 24 12.98 -8.42 9.84
C GLU A 24 11.82 -8.12 10.82
N GLY A 25 10.69 -8.80 10.69
CA GLY A 25 9.50 -8.58 11.53
C GLY A 25 8.22 -8.47 10.71
N PHE A 26 7.29 -7.63 11.15
CA PHE A 26 5.96 -7.49 10.57
C PHE A 26 5.76 -6.06 10.06
N ALA A 27 5.32 -5.95 8.82
CA ALA A 27 4.84 -4.71 8.23
C ALA A 27 3.30 -4.77 8.12
N TYR A 28 2.69 -3.60 7.96
CA TYR A 28 1.24 -3.49 7.82
C TYR A 28 0.90 -2.66 6.59
N ALA A 29 -0.13 -3.06 5.88
CA ALA A 29 -0.64 -2.36 4.72
C ALA A 29 -2.16 -2.19 4.79
N TRP A 30 -2.66 -1.14 4.16
CA TRP A 30 -4.07 -0.81 4.09
C TRP A 30 -4.56 -0.96 2.65
N TYR A 31 -5.57 -1.81 2.45
CA TYR A 31 -6.20 -2.02 1.16
C TYR A 31 -7.26 -0.94 0.92
N THR A 32 -6.96 0.04 0.07
CA THR A 32 -7.78 1.24 -0.06
C THR A 32 -8.58 1.29 -1.36
N HIS A 33 -8.05 0.77 -2.46
CA HIS A 33 -8.66 0.92 -3.78
C HIS A 33 -8.54 -0.36 -4.61
N LYS A 34 -9.49 -0.58 -5.52
CA LYS A 34 -9.37 -1.61 -6.55
C LYS A 34 -9.41 -0.95 -7.92
N ASN A 35 -8.36 -1.14 -8.70
CA ASN A 35 -8.30 -0.70 -10.09
C ASN A 35 -8.64 -1.87 -11.02
N GLU A 36 -9.39 -1.60 -12.09
CA GLU A 36 -9.80 -2.65 -13.03
C GLU A 36 -8.63 -3.27 -13.80
N LYS A 37 -7.59 -2.49 -14.08
CA LYS A 37 -6.43 -2.90 -14.88
C LYS A 37 -5.32 -3.53 -14.03
N TRP A 38 -5.04 -2.96 -12.86
CA TRP A 38 -3.89 -3.36 -12.02
C TRP A 38 -4.28 -4.12 -10.76
N GLY A 39 -5.57 -4.26 -10.46
CA GLY A 39 -6.04 -5.05 -9.33
C GLY A 39 -6.06 -4.28 -8.02
N GLU A 40 -5.63 -4.94 -6.96
CA GLU A 40 -5.80 -4.48 -5.57
C GLU A 40 -4.67 -3.52 -5.20
N PHE A 41 -5.01 -2.33 -4.73
CA PHE A 41 -4.06 -1.29 -4.37
C PHE A 41 -3.92 -1.17 -2.86
N ILE A 42 -2.70 -1.36 -2.36
CA ILE A 42 -2.37 -1.26 -0.95
C ILE A 42 -1.44 -0.09 -0.67
N GLN A 43 -1.60 0.52 0.49
CA GLN A 43 -0.66 1.51 1.03
C GLN A 43 0.02 0.95 2.27
N ILE A 44 1.33 1.11 2.39
CA ILE A 44 2.10 0.49 3.48
C ILE A 44 2.30 1.53 4.59
N PHE A 45 1.95 1.16 5.82
CA PHE A 45 2.20 1.98 7.00
C PHE A 45 3.71 2.03 7.27
N LYS A 46 4.20 3.21 7.66
CA LYS A 46 5.59 3.36 8.08
C LYS A 46 5.85 2.55 9.36
N GLY A 47 6.85 1.69 9.33
CA GLY A 47 7.32 0.95 10.49
C GLY A 47 7.54 -0.53 10.21
N LEU A 48 8.42 -1.14 11.01
CA LEU A 48 8.60 -2.59 11.11
C LEU A 48 8.53 -2.97 12.58
N TYR A 49 7.78 -4.01 12.87
CA TYR A 49 7.50 -4.44 14.24
C TYR A 49 8.10 -5.82 14.47
N PRO A 50 8.87 -6.06 15.55
CA PRO A 50 9.54 -7.35 15.76
C PRO A 50 8.55 -8.50 15.98
N GLU A 51 7.34 -8.20 16.47
CA GLU A 51 6.29 -9.17 16.74
C GLU A 51 4.95 -8.70 16.16
N PRO A 52 4.00 -9.62 15.91
CA PRO A 52 2.66 -9.26 15.49
C PRO A 52 1.96 -8.38 16.53
N GLN A 53 1.36 -7.29 16.08
CA GLN A 53 0.67 -6.33 16.93
C GLN A 53 -0.77 -6.81 17.23
N SER A 54 -1.11 -6.93 18.50
CA SER A 54 -2.47 -7.23 18.96
C SER A 54 -3.38 -6.00 18.97
N ASP A 55 -2.80 -4.81 19.13
CA ASP A 55 -3.46 -3.51 19.02
C ASP A 55 -2.79 -2.71 17.89
N LEU A 56 -3.58 -2.36 16.88
CA LEU A 56 -3.10 -1.65 15.70
C LEU A 56 -3.19 -0.13 15.82
N SER A 57 -3.63 0.42 16.96
CA SER A 57 -3.78 1.87 17.15
C SER A 57 -2.51 2.64 16.77
N ASN A 58 -1.34 2.14 17.20
CA ASN A 58 -0.05 2.76 16.88
C ASN A 58 0.29 2.66 15.38
N VAL A 59 -0.06 1.55 14.73
CA VAL A 59 0.15 1.31 13.30
C VAL A 59 -0.71 2.26 12.48
N LEU A 60 -2.00 2.37 12.83
CA LEU A 60 -2.99 3.17 12.11
C LEU A 60 -2.72 4.68 12.18
N CYS A 61 -1.97 5.14 13.20
CA CYS A 61 -1.51 6.51 13.30
C CYS A 61 -0.24 6.80 12.48
N GLN A 62 0.40 5.79 11.88
CA GLN A 62 1.62 6.02 11.11
C GLN A 62 1.32 6.57 9.71
N PRO A 63 2.26 7.35 9.12
CA PRO A 63 2.17 7.75 7.73
C PRO A 63 2.11 6.56 6.77
N LEU A 64 1.58 6.79 5.56
CA LEU A 64 1.51 5.83 4.46
C LEU A 64 2.48 6.22 3.33
N PRO A 65 3.81 6.07 3.50
CA PRO A 65 4.81 6.58 2.56
C PRO A 65 4.85 5.84 1.23
N TYR A 66 4.28 4.64 1.14
CA TYR A 66 4.36 3.80 -0.05
C TYR A 66 2.98 3.30 -0.47
N GLY A 67 2.79 3.17 -1.78
CA GLY A 67 1.64 2.50 -2.38
C GLY A 67 2.06 1.55 -3.50
N THR A 68 1.38 0.42 -3.63
CA THR A 68 1.63 -0.54 -4.70
C THR A 68 0.37 -1.30 -5.07
N PHE A 69 0.34 -1.81 -6.31
CA PHE A 69 -0.58 -2.88 -6.68
C PHE A 69 0.00 -4.22 -6.24
N TYR A 70 -0.87 -5.06 -5.68
CA TYR A 70 -0.48 -6.34 -5.11
C TYR A 70 -1.64 -7.33 -5.22
N ASP A 71 -1.37 -8.59 -5.55
CA ASP A 71 -2.40 -9.63 -5.59
C ASP A 71 -2.71 -10.15 -4.17
N LEU A 72 -3.39 -9.32 -3.38
CA LEU A 72 -3.82 -9.66 -2.02
C LEU A 72 -4.67 -10.92 -1.99
N SER A 73 -5.60 -11.05 -2.95
CA SER A 73 -6.50 -12.19 -3.04
C SER A 73 -5.73 -13.51 -3.18
N TRP A 74 -4.64 -13.54 -3.94
CA TRP A 74 -3.77 -14.71 -4.04
C TRP A 74 -2.95 -14.93 -2.77
N SER A 75 -2.26 -13.89 -2.26
CA SER A 75 -1.37 -14.03 -1.10
C SER A 75 -2.12 -14.37 0.20
N ILE A 76 -3.35 -13.90 0.38
CA ILE A 76 -4.21 -14.34 1.50
C ILE A 76 -4.57 -15.82 1.37
N LYS A 77 -4.83 -16.31 0.15
CA LYS A 77 -5.14 -17.74 -0.06
C LYS A 77 -3.93 -18.63 0.21
N GLN A 78 -2.73 -18.15 -0.12
CA GLN A 78 -1.46 -18.83 0.16
C GLN A 78 -1.00 -18.67 1.62
N ALA A 79 -1.74 -17.92 2.44
CA ALA A 79 -1.39 -17.59 3.82
C ALA A 79 -0.02 -16.89 3.97
N GLU A 80 0.41 -16.17 2.91
CA GLU A 80 1.61 -15.32 2.94
C GLU A 80 1.36 -14.04 3.74
N VAL A 81 0.12 -13.53 3.66
CA VAL A 81 -0.34 -12.34 4.38
C VAL A 81 -1.68 -12.64 5.03
N ARG A 82 -2.05 -11.88 6.06
CA ARG A 82 -3.32 -12.06 6.77
C ARG A 82 -4.06 -10.73 6.96
N ILE A 83 -5.39 -10.79 6.89
CA ILE A 83 -6.24 -9.67 7.27
C ILE A 83 -6.31 -9.64 8.80
N VAL A 84 -6.01 -8.51 9.41
CA VAL A 84 -6.01 -8.33 10.88
C VAL A 84 -7.12 -7.42 11.38
N GLU A 85 -7.52 -6.43 10.58
CA GLU A 85 -8.52 -5.41 10.94
C GLU A 85 -9.26 -4.94 9.68
N ASN A 86 -10.38 -4.23 9.85
CA ASN A 86 -11.00 -3.47 8.76
C ASN A 86 -11.29 -2.04 9.23
N VAL A 87 -10.58 -1.09 8.63
CA VAL A 87 -10.73 0.35 8.83
C VAL A 87 -11.20 0.94 7.50
N PRO A 88 -12.51 1.19 7.30
CA PRO A 88 -13.01 1.72 6.04
C PRO A 88 -12.47 3.14 5.80
N PRO A 89 -12.04 3.47 4.57
CA PRO A 89 -11.58 4.81 4.23
C PRO A 89 -12.73 5.82 4.26
N THR A 90 -12.45 7.01 4.78
CA THR A 90 -13.33 8.19 4.64
C THR A 90 -13.47 8.60 3.17
N GLU A 91 -14.48 9.41 2.83
CA GLU A 91 -14.70 9.87 1.44
C GLU A 91 -13.47 10.57 0.84
N GLU A 92 -12.69 11.27 1.65
CA GLU A 92 -11.46 11.92 1.20
C GLU A 92 -10.33 10.91 0.94
N GLN A 93 -10.22 9.87 1.76
CA GLN A 93 -9.23 8.79 1.62
C GLN A 93 -9.59 7.77 0.52
N GLN A 94 -10.82 7.83 0.00
CA GLN A 94 -11.25 7.08 -1.19
C GLN A 94 -10.77 7.74 -2.49
N LYS A 95 -10.16 8.92 -2.42
CA LYS A 95 -9.43 9.49 -3.54
C LYS A 95 -8.00 8.96 -3.50
N LEU A 96 -7.52 8.47 -4.63
CA LEU A 96 -6.12 8.06 -4.75
C LEU A 96 -5.22 9.28 -4.51
N PRO A 97 -4.21 9.15 -3.63
CA PRO A 97 -3.22 10.19 -3.46
C PRO A 97 -2.50 10.49 -4.78
N LEU A 98 -1.96 11.70 -4.90
CA LEU A 98 -0.94 11.97 -5.90
C LEU A 98 0.36 11.29 -5.47
N PHE A 99 0.82 10.32 -6.23
CA PHE A 99 2.06 9.60 -5.95
C PHE A 99 3.21 10.15 -6.77
N LYS A 100 4.42 10.05 -6.22
CA LYS A 100 5.66 10.14 -6.99
C LYS A 100 6.17 8.75 -7.35
N LYS A 101 6.66 8.57 -8.57
CA LYS A 101 7.29 7.35 -9.04
C LYS A 101 8.68 7.67 -9.57
N ALA A 102 9.69 6.96 -9.08
CA ALA A 102 11.02 7.00 -9.66
C ALA A 102 11.11 5.94 -10.77
N ASN A 103 11.48 6.34 -11.98
CA ASN A 103 11.92 5.41 -13.00
C ASN A 103 13.42 5.19 -12.79
N CYS A 104 13.75 4.10 -12.10
CA CYS A 104 15.14 3.71 -11.87
C CYS A 104 15.63 2.82 -13.02
N GLU A 105 16.91 2.96 -13.35
CA GLU A 105 17.59 1.91 -14.10
C GLU A 105 17.75 0.70 -13.18
N LEU A 106 17.41 -0.50 -13.66
CA LEU A 106 17.40 -1.75 -12.88
C LEU A 106 18.72 -2.05 -12.14
N ASN A 107 19.85 -1.47 -12.56
CA ASN A 107 21.17 -1.80 -12.04
C ASN A 107 21.89 -0.65 -11.32
N SER A 108 21.40 0.61 -11.38
CA SER A 108 22.15 1.76 -10.86
C SER A 108 21.56 2.40 -9.60
N TRP A 109 20.40 1.92 -9.12
CA TRP A 109 19.62 2.55 -8.03
C TRP A 109 19.41 4.07 -8.21
N LYS A 110 19.67 4.57 -9.41
CA LYS A 110 19.63 5.98 -9.77
C LYS A 110 18.32 6.25 -10.48
N ALA A 111 17.56 7.21 -9.98
CA ALA A 111 16.37 7.69 -10.67
C ALA A 111 16.79 8.37 -11.97
N LEU A 112 16.42 7.79 -13.11
CA LEU A 112 16.66 8.34 -14.45
C LEU A 112 15.64 9.43 -14.79
N SER A 113 14.41 9.29 -14.27
CA SER A 113 13.35 10.28 -14.37
C SER A 113 12.34 10.11 -13.25
N TRP A 114 11.57 11.15 -13.00
CA TRP A 114 10.46 11.11 -12.06
C TRP A 114 9.14 11.18 -12.82
N ALA A 115 8.08 10.65 -12.23
CA ALA A 115 6.74 10.86 -12.71
C ALA A 115 5.79 11.07 -11.53
N LEU A 116 4.79 11.90 -11.71
CA LEU A 116 3.64 11.99 -10.83
C LEU A 116 2.51 11.13 -11.37
N TRP A 117 1.76 10.50 -10.48
CA TRP A 117 0.61 9.67 -10.85
C TRP A 117 -0.55 9.91 -9.89
N ASP A 118 -1.68 10.34 -10.42
CA ASP A 118 -2.89 10.68 -9.67
C ASP A 118 -3.93 9.54 -9.60
N GLY A 119 -3.58 8.36 -10.11
CA GLY A 119 -4.52 7.23 -10.26
C GLY A 119 -4.93 6.97 -11.72
N GLU A 120 -4.82 7.97 -12.59
CA GLU A 120 -5.25 7.89 -13.99
C GLU A 120 -4.15 8.28 -14.96
N LYS A 121 -3.44 9.39 -14.68
CA LYS A 121 -2.49 10.02 -15.60
C LYS A 121 -1.09 10.02 -15.02
N TYR A 122 -0.12 9.87 -15.91
CA TYR A 122 1.29 10.06 -15.59
C TYR A 122 1.75 11.41 -16.12
N GLU A 123 2.33 12.22 -15.25
CA GLU A 123 3.05 13.43 -15.64
C GLU A 123 4.54 13.20 -15.43
N ARG A 124 5.33 13.23 -16.51
CA ARG A 124 6.78 13.05 -16.43
C ARG A 124 7.43 14.33 -15.93
N LEU A 125 8.34 14.18 -14.98
CA LEU A 125 9.18 15.24 -14.46
C LEU A 125 10.66 14.94 -14.75
N ASP A 126 11.40 15.98 -15.14
CA ASP A 126 12.84 15.88 -15.34
C ASP A 126 13.59 15.73 -14.02
N TYR A 127 13.11 16.40 -12.96
CA TYR A 127 13.62 16.30 -11.60
C TYR A 127 12.49 16.44 -10.57
N LEU A 128 12.68 15.83 -9.39
CA LEU A 128 11.72 15.94 -8.30
C LEU A 128 11.91 17.29 -7.59
N LYS A 129 10.89 18.16 -7.67
CA LYS A 129 10.88 19.43 -6.93
C LYS A 129 10.67 19.19 -5.42
N PRO A 130 11.21 20.07 -4.55
CA PRO A 130 11.05 19.95 -3.10
C PRO A 130 9.59 19.84 -2.62
N GLU A 131 8.65 20.49 -3.32
CA GLU A 131 7.21 20.43 -3.03
C GLU A 131 6.60 19.02 -3.14
N TYR A 132 7.27 18.10 -3.83
CA TYR A 132 6.83 16.70 -3.99
C TYR A 132 7.56 15.72 -3.07
N TYR A 133 8.42 16.19 -2.18
CA TYR A 133 9.23 15.32 -1.30
C TYR A 133 8.39 14.59 -0.27
N ASP A 134 7.25 15.16 0.12
CA ASP A 134 6.35 14.54 1.10
C ASP A 134 5.29 13.63 0.46
N LEU A 135 5.19 13.61 -0.88
CA LEU A 135 4.24 12.72 -1.57
C LEU A 135 4.60 11.23 -1.35
N PRO A 136 3.60 10.33 -1.26
CA PRO A 136 3.87 8.91 -1.18
C PRO A 136 4.53 8.39 -2.47
N CYS A 137 5.40 7.40 -2.33
CA CYS A 137 6.06 6.73 -3.44
C CYS A 137 5.16 5.62 -3.99
N LEU A 138 4.91 5.63 -5.30
CA LEU A 138 4.28 4.52 -6.01
C LEU A 138 5.35 3.53 -6.47
N GLN A 139 5.23 2.30 -6.04
CA GLN A 139 5.94 1.16 -6.61
C GLN A 139 4.94 0.38 -7.46
N ILE A 140 5.28 0.12 -8.71
CA ILE A 140 4.51 -0.80 -9.55
C ILE A 140 5.47 -1.95 -9.83
N PRO A 141 5.15 -3.19 -9.43
CA PRO A 141 5.95 -4.33 -9.84
C PRO A 141 5.95 -4.39 -11.38
N SER A 142 7.15 -4.28 -11.95
CA SER A 142 7.44 -4.36 -13.39
C SER A 142 7.34 -5.78 -13.90
#